data_AF-A0A507QWH0-F1
#
_entry.id   AF-A0A507QWH0-F1
#
_cell.length_a   1.000
_cell.length_b   1.000
_cell.length_c   1.000
_cell.angle_alpha   90.00
_cell.angle_beta   90.00
_cell.angle_gamma   90.00
#
_symmetry.space_group_name_H-M   'P 1'
#
loop_
_entity.id
_entity.type
_entity.pdbx_description
1 polymer ?
#
loop_
_entity_poly.entity_id
_entity_poly.type
_entity_poly.pdbx_seq_one_letter_code
_entity_poly.pdbx_strand_id
1 'polypeptide(L)'
;MAVDIPELDQPGNKGLLRTRWFPLVMSEASLFLVIILLAASHWASAHGNNSYELKQHILRLRYETVRAINIAIAQESPFLGDALIGAIAKMASYEAMFGGRERYSMHMRGLERAVQLRGGLDALGLDGLLRRIVVWIDLNATFLNRWDRFFPGVGFVEDDLVMGHVEANPGHFLGCS
;
A
#
# COMPACT_ATOMS: atom_id res chain seq x y z
N MET A 1 -7.90 11.62 11.01
CA MET A 1 -6.57 12.22 10.78
C MET A 1 -5.57 11.08 10.62
N ALA A 2 -4.55 11.17 9.75
CA ALA A 2 -3.54 10.11 9.66
C ALA A 2 -2.87 9.96 11.04
N VAL A 3 -2.99 8.77 11.64
CA VAL A 3 -2.49 8.46 12.98
C VAL A 3 -1.02 8.08 12.86
N ASP A 4 -0.23 8.35 13.91
CA ASP A 4 1.14 7.87 14.03
C ASP A 4 1.12 6.32 14.02
N ILE A 5 1.98 5.72 13.19
CA ILE A 5 2.11 4.26 13.08
C ILE A 5 3.56 3.94 13.45
N PRO A 6 3.84 3.44 14.67
CA PRO A 6 5.20 3.23 15.17
C PRO A 6 6.11 2.46 14.19
N GLU A 7 5.53 1.47 13.50
CA GLU A 7 6.20 0.64 12.50
C GLU A 7 6.66 1.43 11.27
N LEU A 8 5.95 2.51 10.91
CA LEU A 8 6.27 3.38 9.78
C LEU A 8 7.08 4.61 10.19
N ASP A 9 6.82 5.14 11.38
CA ASP A 9 7.45 6.34 11.89
C ASP A 9 8.87 6.06 12.43
N GLN A 10 9.13 4.87 12.97
CA GLN A 10 10.36 4.51 13.70
C GLN A 10 10.58 5.35 14.98
N PRO A 11 11.42 4.88 15.92
CA PRO A 11 11.77 5.66 17.10
C PRO A 11 12.32 7.04 16.75
N GLY A 12 11.79 8.08 17.38
CA GLY A 12 12.25 9.46 17.21
C GLY A 12 11.55 10.27 16.11
N ASN A 13 10.73 9.66 15.25
CA ASN A 13 9.87 10.41 14.33
C ASN A 13 8.39 10.26 14.67
N LYS A 14 7.56 11.15 14.13
CA LYS A 14 6.10 11.12 14.23
C LYS A 14 5.46 11.71 12.97
N GLY A 15 4.33 11.14 12.58
CA GLY A 15 3.50 11.67 11.50
C GLY A 15 4.16 11.68 10.13
N LEU A 16 5.07 10.73 9.82
CA LEU A 16 5.71 10.63 8.51
C LEU A 16 4.69 10.40 7.39
N LEU A 17 3.58 9.71 7.69
CA LEU A 17 2.46 9.60 6.77
C LEU A 17 1.87 10.96 6.39
N ARG A 18 1.79 11.89 7.34
CA ARG A 18 1.25 13.24 7.11
C ARG A 18 2.27 14.16 6.46
N THR A 19 3.54 14.06 6.84
CA THR A 19 4.58 15.02 6.42
C THR A 19 5.30 14.64 5.14
N ARG A 20 5.30 13.36 4.75
CA ARG A 20 6.03 12.85 3.58
C ARG A 20 5.15 12.11 2.59
N TRP A 21 4.40 11.13 3.10
CA TRP A 21 3.54 10.31 2.23
C TRP A 21 2.39 11.12 1.65
N PHE A 22 1.67 11.90 2.48
CA PHE A 22 0.52 12.66 2.02
C PHE A 22 0.86 13.71 0.94
N PRO A 23 1.94 14.50 1.02
CA PRO A 23 2.38 15.34 -0.09
C PRO A 23 2.61 14.57 -1.40
N LEU A 24 3.24 13.38 -1.34
CA LEU A 24 3.45 12.53 -2.51
C LEU A 24 2.12 12.01 -3.09
N VAL A 25 1.17 11.63 -2.23
CA VAL A 25 -0.18 11.23 -2.64
C VAL A 25 -0.86 12.37 -3.42
N MET A 26 -0.68 13.62 -2.97
CA MET A 26 -1.31 14.78 -3.59
C MET A 26 -0.63 15.23 -4.90
N SER A 27 0.60 14.80 -5.16
CA SER A 27 1.33 15.18 -6.38
C SER A 27 1.10 14.23 -7.56
N GLU A 28 0.61 13.01 -7.32
CA GLU A 28 0.60 11.94 -8.32
C GLU A 28 -0.78 11.30 -8.48
N ALA A 29 -1.32 11.36 -9.70
CA ALA A 29 -2.72 11.01 -9.98
C ALA A 29 -3.05 9.54 -9.68
N SER A 30 -2.16 8.60 -10.06
CA SER A 30 -2.36 7.17 -9.83
C SER A 30 -2.40 6.84 -8.33
N LEU A 31 -1.49 7.44 -7.56
CA LEU A 31 -1.42 7.26 -6.13
C LEU A 31 -2.62 7.90 -5.42
N PHE A 32 -2.98 9.12 -5.80
CA PHE A 32 -4.17 9.80 -5.28
C PHE A 32 -5.43 8.95 -5.46
N LEU A 33 -5.67 8.45 -6.68
CA LEU A 33 -6.85 7.66 -7.02
C LEU A 33 -6.97 6.38 -6.17
N VAL A 34 -5.86 5.68 -5.94
CA VAL A 34 -5.83 4.51 -5.05
C VAL A 34 -6.25 4.88 -3.63
N ILE A 35 -5.76 6.00 -3.09
CA ILE A 35 -6.10 6.43 -1.74
C ILE A 35 -7.59 6.80 -1.64
N ILE A 36 -8.15 7.46 -2.66
CA ILE A 36 -9.60 7.75 -2.70
C ILE A 36 -10.42 6.46 -2.83
N LEU A 37 -9.97 5.48 -3.61
CA LEU A 37 -10.62 4.17 -3.72
C LEU A 37 -10.68 3.44 -2.38
N LEU A 38 -9.56 3.40 -1.65
CA LEU A 38 -9.50 2.86 -0.30
C LEU A 38 -10.49 3.59 0.62
N ALA A 39 -10.44 4.92 0.66
CA ALA A 39 -11.30 5.72 1.53
C ALA A 39 -12.79 5.51 1.24
N ALA A 40 -13.20 5.51 -0.03
CA ALA A 40 -14.59 5.29 -0.44
C ALA A 40 -15.07 3.89 -0.05
N SER A 41 -14.22 2.87 -0.20
CA SER A 41 -14.57 1.47 0.08
C SER A 41 -14.64 1.18 1.58
N HIS A 42 -13.72 1.77 2.36
CA HIS A 42 -13.82 1.77 3.81
C HIS A 42 -15.10 2.42 4.30
N TRP A 43 -15.41 3.61 3.79
CA TRP A 43 -16.62 4.32 4.19
C TRP A 43 -17.88 3.50 3.90
N ALA A 44 -17.96 2.92 2.70
CA ALA A 44 -19.08 2.05 2.31
C ALA A 44 -19.21 0.82 3.24
N SER A 45 -18.07 0.19 3.57
CA SER A 45 -18.03 -0.97 4.46
C SER A 45 -18.43 -0.63 5.89
N ALA A 46 -17.91 0.46 6.46
CA ALA A 46 -18.18 0.87 7.84
C ALA A 46 -19.63 1.31 8.08
N HIS A 47 -20.28 1.89 7.08
CA HIS A 47 -21.67 2.37 7.19
C HIS A 47 -22.70 1.35 6.72
N GLY A 48 -22.28 0.13 6.33
CA GLY A 48 -23.15 -0.89 5.76
C GLY A 48 -23.90 -0.42 4.50
N ASN A 49 -23.44 0.67 3.87
CA ASN A 49 -24.10 1.24 2.72
C ASN A 49 -23.78 0.39 1.50
N ASN A 50 -24.77 -0.38 1.07
CA ASN A 50 -24.62 -1.35 -0.01
C ASN A 50 -25.51 -0.99 -1.21
N SER A 51 -25.83 0.31 -1.37
CA SER A 51 -26.66 0.79 -2.48
C SER A 51 -26.02 0.42 -3.82
N TYR A 52 -26.87 0.19 -4.82
CA TYR A 52 -26.43 -0.18 -6.15
C TYR A 52 -25.56 0.92 -6.77
N GLU A 53 -25.95 2.18 -6.59
CA GLU A 53 -25.25 3.35 -7.09
C GLU A 53 -23.85 3.47 -6.47
N LEU A 54 -23.71 3.24 -5.16
CA LEU A 54 -22.41 3.30 -4.49
C LEU A 54 -21.46 2.21 -5.00
N LYS A 55 -21.96 0.98 -5.19
CA LYS A 55 -21.18 -0.11 -5.79
C LYS A 55 -20.71 0.23 -7.19
N GLN A 56 -21.57 0.82 -8.02
CA GLN A 56 -21.19 1.27 -9.36
C GLN A 56 -20.11 2.35 -9.32
N HIS A 57 -20.20 3.32 -8.40
CA HIS A 57 -19.18 4.35 -8.23
C HIS A 57 -17.83 3.76 -7.81
N ILE A 58 -17.81 2.86 -6.81
CA ILE A 58 -16.57 2.19 -6.36
C ILE A 58 -15.97 1.35 -7.50
N LEU A 59 -16.79 0.60 -8.25
CA LEU A 59 -16.33 -0.18 -9.38
C LEU A 59 -15.71 0.70 -10.47
N ARG A 60 -16.36 1.83 -10.80
CA ARG A 60 -15.83 2.81 -11.75
C ARG A 60 -14.51 3.41 -11.24
N LEU A 61 -14.45 3.81 -9.98
CA LEU A 61 -13.26 4.38 -9.37
C LEU A 61 -12.09 3.38 -9.39
N ARG A 62 -12.37 2.10 -9.14
CA ARG A 62 -11.38 1.02 -9.26
C ARG A 62 -10.86 0.88 -10.68
N TYR A 63 -11.73 0.90 -11.68
CA TYR A 63 -11.34 0.88 -13.09
C TYR A 63 -10.44 2.07 -13.46
N GLU A 64 -10.84 3.29 -13.07
CA GLU A 64 -10.06 4.51 -13.28
C GLU A 64 -8.68 4.44 -12.61
N THR A 65 -8.63 3.91 -11.39
CA THR A 65 -7.40 3.73 -10.62
C THR A 65 -6.43 2.78 -11.32
N VAL A 66 -6.89 1.60 -11.73
CA VAL A 66 -6.07 0.62 -12.46
C VAL A 66 -5.60 1.21 -13.80
N ARG A 67 -6.48 1.93 -14.51
CA ARG A 67 -6.11 2.60 -15.76
C ARG A 67 -5.00 3.64 -15.55
N ALA A 68 -5.10 4.46 -14.50
CA ALA A 68 -4.10 5.46 -14.17
C ALA A 68 -2.74 4.83 -13.82
N ILE A 69 -2.72 3.73 -13.07
CA ILE A 69 -1.49 2.96 -12.78
C ILE A 69 -0.87 2.44 -14.08
N ASN A 70 -1.67 1.83 -14.97
CA ASN A 70 -1.15 1.28 -16.23
C ASN A 70 -0.58 2.37 -17.15
N ILE A 71 -1.21 3.55 -17.21
CA ILE A 71 -0.70 4.70 -17.95
C ILE A 71 0.64 5.17 -17.37
N ALA A 72 0.73 5.31 -16.04
CA ALA A 72 1.95 5.74 -15.37
C ALA A 72 3.10 4.73 -15.59
N ILE A 73 2.84 3.42 -15.52
CA ILE A 73 3.83 2.38 -15.85
C ILE A 73 4.36 2.54 -17.28
N ALA A 74 3.48 2.80 -18.25
CA ALA A 74 3.88 2.98 -19.64
C ALA A 74 4.72 4.25 -19.86
N GLN A 75 4.51 5.29 -19.05
CA GLN A 75 5.22 6.56 -19.13
C GLN A 75 6.57 6.57 -18.40
N GLU A 76 6.67 5.89 -17.26
CA GLU A 76 7.86 5.88 -16.40
C GLU A 76 8.84 4.74 -16.73
N SER A 77 8.41 3.72 -17.46
CA SER A 77 9.26 2.57 -17.79
C SER A 77 10.53 3.00 -18.55
N PRO A 78 11.73 2.50 -18.15
CA PRO A 78 11.95 1.39 -17.20
C PRO A 78 12.16 1.82 -15.73
N PHE A 79 12.16 3.12 -15.42
CA PHE A 79 12.47 3.65 -14.09
C PHE A 79 11.21 4.16 -13.38
N LEU A 80 10.57 3.26 -12.63
CA LEU A 80 9.36 3.58 -11.88
C LEU A 80 9.69 4.44 -10.64
N GLY A 81 8.96 5.54 -10.47
CA GLY A 81 9.10 6.46 -9.34
C GLY A 81 8.45 5.94 -8.06
N ASP A 82 8.81 6.56 -6.94
CA ASP A 82 8.31 6.19 -5.60
C ASP A 82 6.78 6.25 -5.50
N ALA A 83 6.14 7.22 -6.15
CA ALA A 83 4.69 7.36 -6.13
C ALA A 83 3.98 6.21 -6.84
N LEU A 84 4.49 5.78 -7.99
CA LEU A 84 3.91 4.67 -8.73
C LEU A 84 4.12 3.34 -8.00
N ILE A 85 5.30 3.11 -7.41
CA ILE A 85 5.55 1.97 -6.53
C ILE A 85 4.57 1.99 -5.35
N GLY A 86 4.40 3.16 -4.74
CA GLY A 86 3.42 3.39 -3.68
C GLY A 86 1.98 3.11 -4.11
N ALA A 87 1.60 3.47 -5.34
CA ALA A 87 0.27 3.24 -5.88
C ALA A 87 0.00 1.75 -6.08
N ILE A 88 0.96 1.01 -6.64
CA ILE A 88 0.88 -0.45 -6.80
C ILE A 88 0.76 -1.13 -5.43
N ALA A 89 1.58 -0.72 -4.46
CA ALA A 89 1.53 -1.25 -3.10
C ALA A 89 0.17 -1.01 -2.43
N LYS A 90 -0.36 0.21 -2.51
CA LYS A 90 -1.69 0.52 -1.95
C LYS A 90 -2.83 -0.13 -2.72
N MET A 91 -2.68 -0.39 -4.02
CA MET A 91 -3.65 -1.17 -4.78
C MET A 91 -3.67 -2.63 -4.32
N ALA A 92 -2.51 -3.23 -4.01
CA ALA A 92 -2.46 -4.52 -3.35
C ALA A 92 -3.17 -4.49 -1.97
N SER A 93 -2.89 -3.47 -1.15
CA SER A 93 -3.61 -3.27 0.12
C SER A 93 -5.12 -3.24 -0.05
N TYR A 94 -5.62 -2.51 -1.06
CA TYR A 94 -7.05 -2.47 -1.40
C TYR A 94 -7.60 -3.87 -1.71
N GLU A 95 -6.91 -4.66 -2.56
CA GLU A 95 -7.35 -6.00 -2.93
C GLU A 95 -7.30 -6.99 -1.76
N ALA A 96 -6.39 -6.81 -0.81
CA ALA A 96 -6.34 -7.63 0.41
C ALA A 96 -7.55 -7.41 1.32
N MET A 97 -8.19 -6.23 1.25
CA MET A 97 -9.27 -5.84 2.16
C MET A 97 -10.65 -5.99 1.54
N PHE A 98 -10.81 -5.60 0.27
CA PHE A 98 -12.09 -5.56 -0.42
C PHE A 98 -12.14 -6.47 -1.65
N GLY A 99 -11.02 -7.10 -1.98
CA GLY A 99 -10.82 -7.83 -3.23
C GLY A 99 -10.78 -9.34 -3.04
N GLY A 100 -9.58 -9.91 -3.18
CA GLY A 100 -9.36 -11.35 -3.10
C GLY A 100 -7.92 -11.73 -3.47
N ARG A 101 -7.52 -12.95 -3.08
CA ARG A 101 -6.13 -13.44 -3.16
C ARG A 101 -5.50 -13.29 -4.55
N GLU A 102 -6.22 -13.63 -5.60
CA GLU A 102 -5.69 -13.60 -6.97
C GLU A 102 -5.29 -12.18 -7.38
N ARG A 103 -6.15 -11.21 -7.09
CA ARG A 103 -5.95 -9.80 -7.47
C ARG A 103 -4.89 -9.15 -6.59
N TYR A 104 -4.89 -9.47 -5.29
CA TYR A 104 -3.78 -9.14 -4.39
C TYR A 104 -2.44 -9.64 -4.94
N SER A 105 -2.39 -10.93 -5.30
CA SER A 105 -1.18 -11.56 -5.84
C SER A 105 -0.71 -10.93 -7.15
N MET A 106 -1.64 -10.52 -8.01
CA MET A 106 -1.30 -9.81 -9.25
C MET A 106 -0.58 -8.49 -8.97
N HIS A 107 -1.10 -7.66 -8.05
CA HIS A 107 -0.46 -6.40 -7.68
C HIS A 107 0.85 -6.63 -6.93
N MET A 108 0.93 -7.62 -6.05
CA MET A 108 2.17 -7.93 -5.32
C MET A 108 3.29 -8.41 -6.25
N ARG A 109 3.01 -9.25 -7.25
CA ARG A 109 4.02 -9.63 -8.26
C ARG A 109 4.48 -8.43 -9.09
N GLY A 110 3.55 -7.53 -9.44
CA GLY A 110 3.89 -6.27 -10.09
C GLY A 110 4.78 -5.38 -9.21
N LEU A 111 4.47 -5.33 -7.90
CA LEU A 111 5.24 -4.59 -6.91
C LEU A 111 6.66 -5.15 -6.75
N GLU A 112 6.82 -6.47 -6.60
CA GLU A 112 8.13 -7.13 -6.53
C GLU A 112 8.97 -6.77 -7.75
N ARG A 113 8.39 -6.81 -8.95
CA ARG A 113 9.10 -6.44 -10.18
C ARG A 113 9.49 -4.96 -10.19
N ALA A 114 8.60 -4.07 -9.76
CA ALA A 114 8.87 -2.64 -9.67
C ALA A 114 10.00 -2.32 -8.69
N VAL A 115 9.98 -2.96 -7.52
CA VAL A 115 11.04 -2.86 -6.50
C VAL A 115 12.37 -3.39 -7.04
N GLN A 116 12.38 -4.52 -7.73
CA GLN A 116 13.59 -5.06 -8.37
C GLN A 116 14.18 -4.10 -9.40
N LEU A 117 13.35 -3.51 -10.26
CA LEU A 117 13.78 -2.51 -11.25
C LEU A 117 14.39 -1.27 -10.59
N ARG A 118 13.93 -0.93 -9.39
CA ARG A 118 14.45 0.19 -8.61
C ARG A 118 15.77 -0.15 -7.90
N GLY A 119 16.18 -1.42 -7.87
CA GLY A 119 17.41 -1.88 -7.22
C GLY A 119 17.21 -2.51 -5.85
N GLY A 120 15.97 -2.88 -5.50
CA GLY A 120 15.62 -3.46 -4.21
C GLY A 120 14.86 -2.50 -3.28
N LEU A 121 14.40 -3.02 -2.14
CA LEU A 121 13.60 -2.25 -1.18
C LEU A 121 14.36 -1.06 -0.59
N ASP A 122 15.68 -1.19 -0.41
CA ASP A 122 16.52 -0.13 0.17
C ASP A 122 16.83 1.00 -0.82
N ALA A 123 16.54 0.79 -2.11
CA ALA A 123 16.67 1.82 -3.14
C ALA A 123 15.41 2.68 -3.30
N LEU A 124 14.36 2.40 -2.52
CA LEU A 124 13.12 3.18 -2.49
C LEU A 124 13.31 4.48 -1.70
N GLY A 125 12.64 5.56 -2.10
CA GLY A 125 12.82 6.87 -1.48
C GLY A 125 12.00 7.11 -0.21
N LEU A 126 11.70 8.39 0.02
CA LEU A 126 11.08 8.91 1.25
C LEU A 126 11.88 8.62 2.54
N ASP A 127 13.21 8.53 2.42
CA ASP A 127 14.17 8.09 3.45
C ASP A 127 13.72 6.78 4.13
N GLY A 128 13.45 5.76 3.32
CA GLY A 128 13.09 4.42 3.78
C GLY A 128 11.63 4.26 4.22
N LEU A 129 10.82 5.33 4.24
CA LEU A 129 9.39 5.22 4.54
C LEU A 129 8.67 4.34 3.54
N LEU A 130 9.01 4.41 2.25
CA LEU A 130 8.33 3.62 1.22
C LEU A 130 8.60 2.11 1.40
N ARG A 131 9.84 1.73 1.73
CA ARG A 131 10.18 0.35 2.15
C ARG A 131 9.27 -0.11 3.28
N ARG A 132 9.18 0.68 4.35
CA ARG A 132 8.36 0.34 5.52
C ARG A 132 6.89 0.19 5.14
N ILE A 133 6.35 1.04 4.26
CA ILE A 133 4.98 0.90 3.74
C ILE A 133 4.79 -0.43 2.99
N VAL A 134 5.72 -0.79 2.10
CA VAL A 134 5.65 -2.06 1.34
C VAL A 134 5.67 -3.27 2.28
N VAL A 135 6.62 -3.30 3.21
CA VAL A 135 6.75 -4.37 4.22
C VAL A 135 5.50 -4.44 5.09
N TRP A 136 4.99 -3.30 5.54
CA TRP A 136 3.80 -3.21 6.37
C TRP A 136 2.56 -3.77 5.65
N ILE A 137 2.42 -3.49 4.36
CA ILE A 137 1.30 -4.01 3.56
C ILE A 137 1.43 -5.53 3.40
N ASP A 138 2.60 -6.04 3.01
CA ASP A 138 2.85 -7.47 2.83
C ASP A 138 2.58 -8.23 4.14
N LEU A 139 3.19 -7.79 5.24
CA LEU A 139 3.05 -8.43 6.56
C LEU A 139 1.60 -8.47 7.04
N ASN A 140 0.90 -7.34 7.04
CA ASN A 140 -0.45 -7.27 7.60
C ASN A 140 -1.49 -7.96 6.71
N ALA A 141 -1.40 -7.79 5.38
CA ALA A 141 -2.33 -8.44 4.46
C ALA A 141 -2.24 -9.97 4.55
N THR A 142 -1.02 -10.50 4.62
CA THR A 142 -0.77 -11.94 4.64
C THR A 142 -1.11 -12.54 5.99
N PHE A 143 -0.82 -11.85 7.09
CA PHE A 143 -1.26 -12.24 8.43
C PHE A 143 -2.80 -12.32 8.53
N LEU A 144 -3.51 -11.25 8.13
CA LEU A 144 -4.97 -11.18 8.19
C LEU A 144 -5.65 -12.28 7.39
N ASN A 145 -5.13 -12.55 6.19
CA ASN A 145 -5.76 -13.47 5.25
C ASN A 145 -5.19 -14.89 5.30
N ARG A 146 -4.18 -15.15 6.16
CA ARG A 146 -3.43 -16.42 6.23
C ARG A 146 -2.83 -16.81 4.87
N TRP A 147 -2.21 -15.84 4.20
CA TRP A 147 -1.46 -16.05 2.97
C TRP A 147 0.04 -16.02 3.24
N ASP A 148 0.84 -16.46 2.27
CA ASP A 148 2.29 -16.38 2.33
C ASP A 148 2.78 -14.97 1.98
N ARG A 149 3.90 -14.56 2.59
CA ARG A 149 4.57 -13.29 2.30
C ARG A 149 5.23 -13.29 0.92
N PHE A 150 5.12 -12.16 0.23
CA PHE A 150 5.88 -11.89 -0.99
C PHE A 150 7.31 -11.42 -0.69
N PHE A 151 7.54 -10.79 0.46
CA PHE A 151 8.88 -10.42 0.93
C PHE A 151 9.24 -11.24 2.19
N PRO A 152 9.45 -12.57 2.07
CA PRO A 152 9.72 -13.43 3.22
C PRO A 152 11.05 -13.05 3.88
N GLY A 153 11.08 -13.06 5.22
CA GLY A 153 12.28 -12.72 5.97
C GLY A 153 12.72 -11.27 5.77
N VAL A 154 11.81 -10.34 5.48
CA VAL A 154 12.10 -8.90 5.40
C VAL A 154 11.33 -8.14 6.49
N GLY A 155 12.05 -7.36 7.30
CA GLY A 155 11.48 -6.48 8.34
C GLY A 155 11.42 -5.00 7.95
N PHE A 156 10.98 -4.15 8.89
CA PHE A 156 10.85 -2.70 8.66
C PHE A 156 12.23 -2.04 8.53
N VAL A 157 13.22 -2.54 9.26
CA VAL A 157 14.66 -2.23 9.13
C VAL A 157 15.48 -3.49 8.88
N GLU A 158 16.73 -3.34 8.40
CA GLU A 158 17.65 -4.48 8.21
C GLU A 158 17.93 -5.23 9.53
N ASP A 159 18.01 -4.51 10.66
CA ASP A 159 18.29 -5.11 11.98
C ASP A 159 17.13 -5.93 12.57
N ASP A 160 15.91 -5.79 12.05
CA ASP A 160 14.75 -6.60 12.49
C ASP A 160 14.95 -8.09 12.18
N LEU A 161 15.89 -8.43 11.29
CA LEU A 161 16.28 -9.79 10.97
C LEU A 161 17.01 -10.49 12.12
N VAL A 162 17.64 -9.70 13.01
CA VAL A 162 18.46 -10.21 14.13
C VAL A 162 17.65 -10.32 15.42
N MET A 163 16.62 -9.49 15.59
CA MET A 163 15.87 -9.37 16.85
C MET A 163 14.69 -10.34 17.00
N GLY A 164 14.31 -11.08 15.95
CA GLY A 164 13.27 -12.10 16.04
C GLY A 164 11.86 -11.51 16.17
N HIS A 165 11.15 -11.52 15.05
CA HIS A 165 9.71 -11.23 14.87
C HIS A 165 9.31 -9.75 14.73
N VAL A 166 9.15 -9.36 13.46
CA VAL A 166 8.24 -8.27 13.10
C VAL A 166 6.82 -8.77 13.28
N GLU A 167 6.13 -8.28 14.31
CA GLU A 167 4.75 -8.66 14.61
C GLU A 167 3.76 -7.91 13.71
N ALA A 168 2.74 -8.61 13.23
CA ALA A 168 1.68 -7.98 12.46
C ALA A 168 0.75 -7.18 13.39
N ASN A 169 0.39 -5.98 12.97
CA ASN A 169 -0.54 -5.10 13.68
C ASN A 169 -1.68 -4.67 12.74
N PRO A 170 -2.67 -5.55 12.52
CA PRO A 170 -3.65 -5.35 11.47
C PRO A 170 -4.75 -4.34 11.82
N GLY A 171 -4.84 -3.84 13.07
CA GLY A 171 -5.86 -2.88 13.46
C GLY A 171 -5.83 -1.61 12.61
N HIS A 172 -4.62 -1.07 12.41
CA HIS A 172 -4.37 0.05 11.51
C HIS A 172 -4.54 -0.31 10.03
N PHE A 173 -4.39 -1.59 9.66
CA PHE A 173 -4.62 -2.08 8.30
C PHE A 173 -6.11 -2.09 7.93
N LEU A 174 -6.98 -2.47 8.87
CA LEU A 174 -8.43 -2.52 8.65
C LEU A 174 -9.14 -1.17 8.90
N GLY A 175 -8.44 -0.17 9.43
CA GLY A 175 -9.03 1.11 9.78
C GLY A 175 -9.99 1.03 10.97
N CYS A 176 -9.89 -0.02 11.79
CA CYS A 176 -10.61 -0.17 13.05
C CYS A 176 -9.73 0.40 14.16
N SER A 177 -10.02 1.64 14.59
CA SER A 177 -9.45 2.26 15.80
C SER A 177 -10.54 2.37 16.86
#